data_AF-A0A2S1R475-F1
#
_entry.id   AF-A0A2S1R475-F1
#
_cell.length_a   1.000
_cell.length_b   1.000
_cell.length_c   1.000
_cell.angle_alpha   90.00
_cell.angle_beta   90.00
_cell.angle_gamma   90.00
#
_symmetry.space_group_name_H-M   'P 1'
#
loop_
_entity.id
_entity.type
_entity.pdbx_description
1 polymer ?
#
loop_
_entity_poly.entity_id
_entity_poly.type
_entity_poly.pdbx_seq_one_letter_code
_entity_poly.pdbx_strand_id
1 'polypeptide(L)'
;MTVSLELLSRGPSRPDLLEDLVADEATIASTLARWSAPAPVVVAPAADLGLPALEEVSGVLAADTPAIVDVAPGLAGPGPAADHLADLLAVAAHSGVGFGSGLVPRCADVDQVWALLAGAVAAMTGADVRAAIAAPDPARILGLSRSAREAIRDVVTCTLVPDGRVDAVSADLASASPDQG
;
A
#
# COMPACT_ATOMS: atom_id res chain seq x y z
N MET A 1 -6.89 -12.89 38.76
CA MET A 1 -6.30 -12.18 37.60
C MET A 1 -6.86 -12.81 36.34
N THR A 2 -7.87 -12.21 35.75
CA THR A 2 -8.44 -12.63 34.46
C THR A 2 -7.53 -12.08 33.38
N VAL A 3 -6.76 -12.96 32.73
CA VAL A 3 -6.07 -12.62 31.49
C VAL A 3 -7.17 -12.44 30.44
N SER A 4 -7.34 -11.22 29.91
CA SER A 4 -8.27 -10.97 28.80
C SER A 4 -7.86 -11.82 27.61
N LEU A 5 -8.70 -12.79 27.24
CA LEU A 5 -8.50 -13.67 26.08
C LEU A 5 -8.43 -12.88 24.75
N GLU A 6 -8.85 -11.61 24.73
CA GLU A 6 -8.69 -10.72 23.57
C GLU A 6 -7.22 -10.49 23.17
N LEU A 7 -6.27 -10.59 24.10
CA LEU A 7 -4.84 -10.48 23.78
C LEU A 7 -4.26 -11.79 23.19
N LEU A 8 -4.96 -12.92 23.34
CA LEU A 8 -4.58 -14.21 22.75
C LEU A 8 -5.23 -14.46 21.39
N SER A 9 -6.26 -13.67 21.05
CA SER A 9 -6.75 -13.53 19.68
C SER A 9 -5.75 -12.69 18.88
N ARG A 10 -4.52 -13.19 18.66
CA ARG A 10 -3.77 -12.75 17.49
C ARG A 10 -4.70 -13.05 16.32
N GLY A 11 -5.18 -12.00 15.65
CA GLY A 11 -5.84 -12.14 14.37
C GLY A 11 -4.99 -12.98 13.41
N PRO A 12 -5.52 -13.36 12.24
CA PRO A 12 -4.74 -14.12 11.27
C PRO A 12 -3.35 -13.51 11.10
N SER A 13 -2.32 -14.36 11.00
CA SER A 13 -0.96 -13.90 10.76
C SER A 13 -0.96 -12.98 9.55
N ARG A 14 -0.33 -11.81 9.69
CA ARG A 14 -0.23 -10.86 8.60
C ARG A 14 0.44 -11.55 7.40
N PRO A 15 -0.14 -11.50 6.18
CA PRO A 15 0.57 -11.92 4.97
C PRO A 15 1.91 -11.20 4.87
N ASP A 16 2.89 -11.88 4.27
CA ASP A 16 4.12 -11.20 3.89
C ASP A 16 3.85 -10.11 2.83
N LEU A 17 4.78 -9.18 2.63
CA LEU A 17 4.55 -7.98 1.82
C LEU A 17 3.97 -8.26 0.43
N LEU A 18 4.40 -9.31 -0.27
CA LEU A 18 3.93 -9.62 -1.63
C LEU A 18 2.74 -10.59 -1.67
N GLU A 19 2.47 -11.31 -0.58
CA GLU A 19 1.39 -12.30 -0.52
C GLU A 19 0.02 -11.63 -0.59
N ASP A 20 -0.77 -11.90 -1.63
CA ASP A 20 -2.06 -11.23 -1.87
C ASP A 20 -1.93 -9.68 -1.93
N LEU A 21 -0.78 -9.15 -2.36
CA LEU A 21 -0.58 -7.70 -2.50
C LEU A 21 -1.42 -7.10 -3.62
N VAL A 22 -1.68 -7.86 -4.67
CA VAL A 22 -2.31 -7.39 -5.90
C VAL A 22 -3.72 -7.97 -5.98
N ALA A 23 -4.69 -7.09 -6.23
CA ALA A 23 -6.08 -7.46 -6.47
C ALA A 23 -6.65 -6.65 -7.64
N ASP A 24 -7.80 -7.07 -8.15
CA ASP A 24 -8.64 -6.27 -9.04
C ASP A 24 -9.89 -5.78 -8.29
N GLU A 25 -10.71 -4.97 -8.97
CA GLU A 25 -11.92 -4.39 -8.37
C GLU A 25 -12.91 -5.48 -7.92
N ALA A 26 -12.93 -6.63 -8.60
CA ALA A 26 -13.80 -7.75 -8.25
C ALA A 26 -13.33 -8.52 -7.00
N THR A 27 -12.01 -8.57 -6.75
CA THR A 27 -11.42 -9.42 -5.70
C THR A 27 -10.97 -8.65 -4.47
N ILE A 28 -10.77 -7.34 -4.53
CA ILE A 28 -10.24 -6.51 -3.43
C ILE A 28 -11.02 -6.68 -2.12
N ALA A 29 -12.36 -6.66 -2.17
CA ALA A 29 -13.18 -6.81 -0.97
C ALA A 29 -12.97 -8.19 -0.31
N SER A 30 -12.85 -9.24 -1.12
CA SER A 30 -12.59 -10.60 -0.63
C SER A 30 -11.17 -10.74 -0.06
N THR A 31 -10.19 -10.06 -0.65
CA THR A 31 -8.81 -10.04 -0.18
C THR A 31 -8.69 -9.36 1.18
N LEU A 32 -9.30 -8.17 1.33
CA LEU A 32 -9.30 -7.44 2.60
C LEU A 32 -10.09 -8.20 3.69
N ALA A 33 -11.20 -8.85 3.33
CA ALA A 33 -11.96 -9.68 4.27
C ALA A 33 -11.16 -10.87 4.83
N ARG A 34 -10.23 -11.47 4.06
CA ARG A 34 -9.34 -12.54 4.55
C ARG A 34 -8.42 -12.05 5.68
N TRP A 35 -8.12 -10.76 5.73
CA TRP A 35 -7.27 -10.15 6.75
C TRP A 35 -8.06 -9.45 7.86
N SER A 36 -9.39 -9.60 7.85
CA SER A 36 -10.30 -8.87 8.74
C SER A 36 -10.20 -7.34 8.59
N ALA A 37 -9.76 -6.84 7.44
CA ALA A 37 -9.75 -5.43 7.13
C ALA A 37 -11.14 -4.96 6.64
N PRO A 38 -11.56 -3.72 6.96
CA PRO A 38 -12.81 -3.17 6.45
C PRO A 38 -12.85 -3.07 4.92
N ALA A 39 -14.06 -3.00 4.38
CA ALA A 39 -14.24 -2.72 2.96
C ALA A 39 -13.65 -1.33 2.64
N PRO A 40 -12.90 -1.19 1.54
CA PRO A 40 -12.18 0.03 1.25
C PRO A 40 -13.14 1.11 0.74
N VAL A 41 -12.77 2.38 0.93
CA VAL A 41 -13.52 3.55 0.44
C VAL A 41 -12.75 4.19 -0.69
N VAL A 42 -13.42 4.42 -1.82
CA VAL A 42 -12.85 5.16 -2.96
C VAL A 42 -12.84 6.64 -2.64
N VAL A 43 -11.66 7.25 -2.70
CA VAL A 43 -11.48 8.71 -2.55
C VAL A 43 -11.30 9.31 -3.93
N ALA A 44 -12.14 10.29 -4.27
CA ALA A 44 -12.15 10.88 -5.61
C ALA A 44 -10.92 11.77 -5.82
N PRO A 45 -10.32 11.80 -7.02
CA PRO A 45 -9.22 12.69 -7.32
C PRO A 45 -9.70 14.15 -7.39
N ALA A 46 -8.86 15.07 -6.90
CA ALA A 46 -9.05 16.50 -7.11
C ALA A 46 -8.76 16.87 -8.57
N ALA A 47 -9.46 17.88 -9.09
CA ALA A 47 -9.42 18.26 -10.51
C ALA A 47 -8.07 18.87 -10.96
N ASP A 48 -7.26 19.34 -10.02
CA ASP A 48 -6.00 20.05 -10.27
C ASP A 48 -4.79 19.10 -10.38
N LEU A 49 -4.67 18.17 -9.43
CA LEU A 49 -3.54 17.25 -9.33
C LEU A 49 -3.85 15.85 -9.87
N GLY A 50 -5.14 15.52 -10.06
CA GLY A 50 -5.57 14.15 -10.37
C GLY A 50 -5.35 13.16 -9.23
N LEU A 51 -5.03 13.68 -8.03
CA LEU A 51 -4.86 12.92 -6.79
C LEU A 51 -5.89 13.40 -5.76
N PRO A 52 -6.35 12.54 -4.83
CA PRO A 52 -7.33 12.93 -3.82
C PRO A 52 -6.74 13.93 -2.82
N ALA A 53 -7.59 14.76 -2.22
CA ALA A 53 -7.15 15.72 -1.21
C ALA A 53 -6.64 15.01 0.06
N LEU A 54 -5.59 15.56 0.69
CA LEU A 54 -4.99 14.99 1.90
C LEU A 54 -5.99 14.84 3.05
N GLU A 55 -6.89 15.82 3.21
CA GLU A 55 -7.90 15.82 4.27
C GLU A 55 -8.91 14.68 4.10
N GLU A 56 -9.35 14.41 2.86
CA GLU A 56 -10.30 13.33 2.56
C GLU A 56 -9.68 11.96 2.83
N VAL A 57 -8.45 11.76 2.37
CA VAL A 57 -7.70 10.51 2.64
C VAL A 57 -7.47 10.37 4.14
N SER A 58 -6.98 11.41 4.82
CA SER A 58 -6.76 11.38 6.28
C SER A 58 -8.03 11.02 7.05
N GLY A 59 -9.19 11.55 6.64
CA GLY A 59 -10.48 11.23 7.27
C GLY A 59 -10.88 9.77 7.11
N VAL A 60 -10.64 9.17 5.94
CA VAL A 60 -10.89 7.74 5.70
C VAL A 60 -9.95 6.86 6.52
N LEU A 61 -8.65 7.16 6.52
CA LEU A 61 -7.67 6.38 7.28
C LEU A 61 -7.89 6.50 8.80
N ALA A 62 -8.26 7.69 9.29
CA ALA A 62 -8.59 7.90 10.70
C ALA A 62 -9.86 7.16 11.16
N ALA A 63 -10.69 6.69 10.22
CA ALA A 63 -11.83 5.81 10.49
C ALA A 63 -11.45 4.32 10.40
N ASP A 64 -10.16 3.99 10.46
CA ASP A 64 -9.61 2.63 10.31
C ASP A 64 -10.11 1.92 9.05
N THR A 65 -10.26 2.67 7.95
CA THR A 65 -10.77 2.15 6.67
C THR A 65 -9.73 2.34 5.56
N PRO A 66 -9.50 1.36 4.67
CA PRO A 66 -8.52 1.51 3.61
C PRO A 66 -9.02 2.48 2.54
N ALA A 67 -8.14 3.36 2.04
CA ALA A 67 -8.50 4.35 1.02
C ALA A 67 -8.03 3.94 -0.37
N ILE A 68 -8.97 3.71 -1.30
CA ILE A 68 -8.64 3.52 -2.72
C ILE A 68 -8.34 4.86 -3.35
N VAL A 69 -7.17 4.97 -3.98
CA VAL A 69 -6.68 6.21 -4.59
C VAL A 69 -6.09 5.93 -5.97
N ASP A 70 -6.31 6.83 -6.94
CA ASP A 70 -5.53 6.84 -8.18
C ASP A 70 -4.19 7.52 -7.92
N VAL A 71 -3.09 6.91 -8.33
CA VAL A 71 -1.74 7.45 -8.12
C VAL A 71 -1.00 7.76 -9.41
N ALA A 72 -1.58 7.45 -10.58
CA ALA A 72 -0.90 7.56 -11.85
C ALA A 72 -0.31 8.96 -12.11
N PRO A 73 -1.00 10.09 -11.81
CA PRO A 73 -0.43 11.43 -11.95
C PRO A 73 0.83 11.64 -11.11
N GLY A 74 0.88 11.09 -9.89
CA GLY A 74 2.03 11.19 -8.99
C GLY A 74 3.23 10.35 -9.41
N LEU A 75 3.02 9.34 -10.26
CA LEU A 75 4.06 8.45 -10.78
C LEU A 75 4.60 8.88 -12.16
N ALA A 76 4.01 9.89 -12.80
CA ALA A 76 4.40 10.34 -14.14
C ALA A 76 5.76 11.09 -14.19
N GLY A 77 6.37 11.37 -13.05
CA GLY A 77 7.62 12.10 -12.93
C GLY A 77 7.55 13.24 -11.90
N PRO A 78 8.60 14.08 -11.81
CA PRO A 78 8.65 15.14 -10.80
C PRO A 78 7.58 16.22 -11.05
N GLY A 79 7.08 16.82 -9.96
CA GLY A 79 6.15 17.93 -10.00
C GLY A 79 5.14 17.91 -8.85
N PRO A 80 4.13 18.81 -8.87
CA PRO A 80 3.18 18.97 -7.78
C PRO A 80 2.41 17.69 -7.42
N ALA A 81 2.08 16.85 -8.41
CA ALA A 81 1.42 15.58 -8.15
C ALA A 81 2.35 14.58 -7.42
N ALA A 82 3.63 14.54 -7.77
CA ALA A 82 4.60 13.68 -7.07
C ALA A 82 4.86 14.17 -5.63
N ASP A 83 4.90 15.49 -5.42
CA ASP A 83 4.97 16.09 -4.09
C ASP A 83 3.75 15.68 -3.24
N HIS A 84 2.55 15.79 -3.82
CA HIS A 84 1.31 15.44 -3.15
C HIS A 84 1.17 13.93 -2.87
N LEU A 85 1.66 13.07 -3.77
CA LEU A 85 1.74 11.62 -3.53
C LEU A 85 2.69 11.30 -2.37
N ALA A 86 3.82 12.01 -2.26
CA ALA A 86 4.71 11.85 -1.12
C ALA A 86 4.04 12.24 0.20
N ASP A 87 3.24 13.32 0.20
CA ASP A 87 2.45 13.72 1.37
C ASP A 87 1.37 12.69 1.72
N LEU A 88 0.70 12.09 0.73
CA LEU A 88 -0.28 11.01 0.95
C LEU A 88 0.37 9.77 1.59
N LEU A 89 1.54 9.36 1.11
CA LEU A 89 2.31 8.26 1.69
C LEU A 89 2.77 8.57 3.11
N ALA A 90 3.17 9.82 3.38
CA ALA A 90 3.51 10.28 4.72
C ALA A 90 2.29 10.25 5.65
N VAL A 91 1.12 10.72 5.20
CA VAL A 91 -0.13 10.60 5.96
C VAL A 91 -0.40 9.14 6.29
N ALA A 92 -0.43 8.25 5.29
CA ALA A 92 -0.70 6.84 5.49
C ALA A 92 0.30 6.17 6.46
N ALA A 93 1.59 6.52 6.38
CA ALA A 93 2.61 6.03 7.31
C ALA A 93 2.38 6.44 8.77
N HIS A 94 1.59 7.48 9.03
CA HIS A 94 1.25 7.96 10.36
C HIS A 94 -0.21 7.66 10.77
N SER A 95 -1.07 7.19 9.85
CA SER A 95 -2.51 7.09 10.07
C SER A 95 -3.00 5.80 10.73
N GLY A 96 -2.24 4.71 10.81
CA GLY A 96 -2.82 3.48 11.36
C GLY A 96 -1.88 2.31 11.64
N VAL A 97 -2.42 1.37 12.41
CA VAL A 97 -1.82 0.09 12.82
C VAL A 97 -2.81 -1.04 12.54
N GLY A 98 -2.44 -2.06 11.75
CA GLY A 98 -3.25 -3.28 11.62
C GLY A 98 -4.19 -3.34 10.43
N PHE A 99 -3.64 -3.38 9.20
CA PHE A 99 -4.33 -3.66 7.92
C PHE A 99 -5.61 -2.86 7.58
N GLY A 100 -6.16 -2.09 8.51
CA GLY A 100 -7.42 -1.38 8.35
C GLY A 100 -7.27 -0.01 7.74
N SER A 101 -6.10 0.62 7.76
CA SER A 101 -6.00 2.08 7.58
C SER A 101 -4.90 2.53 6.61
N GLY A 102 -4.47 1.67 5.69
CA GLY A 102 -3.51 2.04 4.65
C GLY A 102 -4.16 2.45 3.32
N LEU A 103 -3.32 2.85 2.38
CA LEU A 103 -3.74 3.13 1.00
C LEU A 103 -3.95 1.83 0.21
N VAL A 104 -4.90 1.88 -0.71
CA VAL A 104 -5.11 0.90 -1.76
C VAL A 104 -4.94 1.58 -3.13
N PRO A 105 -3.70 1.85 -3.56
CA PRO A 105 -3.45 2.57 -4.79
C PRO A 105 -3.84 1.76 -6.03
N ARG A 106 -4.41 2.43 -7.03
CA ARG A 106 -4.61 1.89 -8.38
C ARG A 106 -3.32 2.03 -9.19
N CYS A 107 -2.77 0.90 -9.60
CA CYS A 107 -1.54 0.76 -10.35
C CYS A 107 -1.83 0.12 -11.71
N ALA A 108 -1.16 0.55 -12.78
CA ALA A 108 -1.33 -0.04 -14.11
C ALA A 108 -0.49 -1.32 -14.32
N ASP A 109 0.65 -1.41 -13.62
CA ASP A 109 1.67 -2.44 -13.83
C ASP A 109 2.57 -2.62 -12.58
N VAL A 110 3.51 -3.56 -12.68
CA VAL A 110 4.45 -3.92 -11.62
C VAL A 110 5.45 -2.81 -11.29
N ASP A 111 5.82 -1.97 -12.24
CA ASP A 111 6.78 -0.88 -12.02
C ASP A 111 6.17 0.17 -11.09
N GLN A 112 4.89 0.49 -11.30
CA GLN A 112 4.14 1.36 -10.40
C GLN A 112 3.98 0.79 -8.98
N VAL A 113 3.76 -0.53 -8.87
CA VAL A 113 3.72 -1.20 -7.57
C VAL A 113 5.06 -1.05 -6.85
N TRP A 114 6.18 -1.32 -7.51
CA TRP A 114 7.50 -1.16 -6.92
C TRP A 114 7.82 0.29 -6.53
N ALA A 115 7.45 1.26 -7.38
CA ALA A 115 7.60 2.68 -7.09
C ALA A 115 6.86 3.09 -5.82
N LEU A 116 5.62 2.62 -5.65
CA LEU A 116 4.82 2.86 -4.45
C LEU A 116 5.39 2.20 -3.20
N LEU A 117 5.83 0.95 -3.29
CA LEU A 117 6.45 0.26 -2.16
C LEU A 117 7.75 0.95 -1.74
N ALA A 118 8.57 1.39 -2.69
CA ALA A 118 9.77 2.16 -2.42
C ALA A 118 9.44 3.51 -1.74
N GLY A 119 8.43 4.22 -2.24
CA GLY A 119 7.93 5.45 -1.65
C GLY A 119 7.41 5.25 -0.22
N ALA A 120 6.63 4.18 0.03
CA ALA A 120 6.13 3.83 1.36
C ALA A 120 7.27 3.53 2.33
N VAL A 121 8.27 2.74 1.92
CA VAL A 121 9.48 2.49 2.72
C VAL A 121 10.20 3.79 3.06
N ALA A 122 10.35 4.69 2.08
CA ALA A 122 10.98 5.99 2.31
C ALA A 122 10.18 6.85 3.29
N ALA A 123 8.85 6.89 3.16
CA ALA A 123 7.97 7.64 4.06
C ALA A 123 8.07 7.13 5.51
N MET A 124 8.07 5.80 5.70
CA MET A 124 8.23 5.17 7.01
C MET A 124 9.60 5.40 7.65
N THR A 125 10.64 5.57 6.83
CA THR A 125 12.03 5.72 7.31
C THR A 125 12.51 7.17 7.33
N GLY A 126 11.68 8.12 6.89
CA GLY A 126 12.05 9.53 6.74
C GLY A 126 13.08 9.79 5.63
N ALA A 127 13.24 8.85 4.69
CA ALA A 127 14.10 9.03 3.52
C ALA A 127 13.40 9.88 2.44
N ASP A 128 14.13 10.22 1.37
CA ASP A 128 13.55 10.96 0.25
C ASP A 128 12.57 10.08 -0.55
N VAL A 129 11.27 10.32 -0.32
CA VAL A 129 10.16 9.61 -0.96
C VAL A 129 10.18 9.80 -2.48
N ARG A 130 10.51 11.00 -2.96
CA ARG A 130 10.51 11.30 -4.40
C ARG A 130 11.62 10.52 -5.10
N ALA A 131 12.81 10.51 -4.50
CA ALA A 131 13.93 9.75 -5.03
C ALA A 131 13.63 8.24 -5.05
N ALA A 132 12.96 7.72 -4.01
CA ALA A 132 12.59 6.31 -3.93
C ALA A 132 11.54 5.91 -4.98
N ILE A 133 10.54 6.77 -5.23
CA ILE A 133 9.54 6.55 -6.28
C ILE A 133 10.19 6.59 -7.67
N ALA A 134 11.12 7.53 -7.91
CA ALA A 134 11.77 7.69 -9.20
C ALA A 134 12.78 6.57 -9.52
N ALA A 135 13.33 5.91 -8.51
CA ALA A 135 14.31 4.84 -8.64
C ALA A 135 14.05 3.72 -7.61
N PRO A 136 12.98 2.93 -7.80
CA PRO A 136 12.66 1.85 -6.87
C PRO A 136 13.74 0.76 -6.88
N ASP A 137 14.02 0.20 -5.71
CA ASP A 137 14.96 -0.91 -5.52
C ASP A 137 14.22 -2.12 -4.92
N PRO A 138 13.66 -3.00 -5.76
CA PRO A 138 12.96 -4.20 -5.32
C PRO A 138 13.80 -5.10 -4.41
N ALA A 139 15.10 -5.26 -4.71
CA ALA A 139 16.00 -6.11 -3.94
C ALA A 139 16.16 -5.60 -2.50
N ARG A 140 16.25 -4.28 -2.32
CA ARG A 140 16.28 -3.67 -0.98
C ARG A 140 14.98 -3.91 -0.21
N ILE A 141 13.83 -3.79 -0.86
CA ILE A 141 12.52 -4.02 -0.23
C ILE A 141 12.37 -5.49 0.20
N LEU A 142 12.77 -6.41 -0.66
CA LEU A 142 12.74 -7.85 -0.40
C LEU A 142 13.73 -8.27 0.69
N GLY A 143 14.88 -7.59 0.77
CA GLY A 143 15.88 -7.78 1.82
C GLY A 143 15.51 -7.24 3.20
N LEU A 144 14.37 -6.54 3.33
CA LEU A 144 13.88 -6.08 4.64
C LEU A 144 13.53 -7.25 5.56
N SER A 145 13.54 -7.01 6.87
CA SER A 145 13.03 -8.01 7.81
C SER A 145 11.53 -8.24 7.61
N ARG A 146 11.04 -9.42 7.98
CA ARG A 146 9.60 -9.73 7.90
C ARG A 146 8.75 -8.67 8.61
N SER A 147 9.14 -8.23 9.81
CA SER A 147 8.40 -7.20 10.55
C SER A 147 8.38 -5.85 9.84
N ALA A 148 9.45 -5.47 9.13
CA ALA A 148 9.45 -4.25 8.32
C ALA A 148 8.51 -4.39 7.10
N ARG A 149 8.50 -5.56 6.46
CA ARG A 149 7.58 -5.89 5.37
C ARG A 149 6.11 -5.88 5.81
N GLU A 150 5.81 -6.44 6.97
CA GLU A 150 4.48 -6.38 7.60
C GLU A 150 4.05 -4.95 7.97
N ALA A 151 5.00 -4.07 8.28
CA ALA A 151 4.72 -2.67 8.61
C ALA A 151 4.48 -1.82 7.35
N ILE A 152 5.12 -2.12 6.21
CA ILE A 152 4.80 -1.48 4.92
C ILE A 152 3.34 -1.72 4.54
N ARG A 153 2.76 -2.86 4.92
CA ARG A 153 1.34 -3.15 4.71
C ARG A 153 0.38 -2.27 5.49
N ASP A 154 0.84 -1.58 6.53
CA ASP A 154 0.03 -0.56 7.20
C ASP A 154 -0.02 0.74 6.37
N VAL A 155 0.93 0.96 5.46
CA VAL A 155 0.97 2.12 4.56
C VAL A 155 0.29 1.81 3.22
N VAL A 156 0.63 0.67 2.62
CA VAL A 156 0.05 0.17 1.37
C VAL A 156 -0.57 -1.20 1.66
N THR A 157 -1.86 -1.20 1.95
CA THR A 157 -2.59 -2.38 2.41
C THR A 157 -2.70 -3.43 1.31
N CYS A 158 -3.03 -2.99 0.10
CA CYS A 158 -3.17 -3.79 -1.11
C CYS A 158 -2.98 -2.86 -2.31
N THR A 159 -2.79 -3.38 -3.51
CA THR A 159 -2.76 -2.59 -4.75
C THR A 159 -3.84 -3.09 -5.68
N LEU A 160 -4.57 -2.15 -6.29
CA LEU A 160 -5.55 -2.44 -7.32
C LEU A 160 -4.87 -2.37 -8.68
N VAL A 161 -5.07 -3.38 -9.53
CA VAL A 161 -4.62 -3.38 -10.93
C VAL A 161 -5.80 -3.60 -11.86
N PRO A 162 -5.70 -3.23 -13.16
CA PRO A 162 -6.78 -3.47 -14.11
C PRO A 162 -7.17 -4.95 -14.18
N ASP A 163 -8.45 -5.20 -14.46
CA ASP A 163 -8.98 -6.55 -14.62
C ASP A 163 -8.14 -7.37 -15.62
N GLY A 164 -7.86 -8.62 -15.26
CA GLY A 164 -7.03 -9.52 -16.07
C GLY A 164 -5.51 -9.26 -16.00
N ARG A 165 -5.05 -8.31 -15.17
CA ARG A 165 -3.61 -8.05 -14.94
C ARG A 165 -3.07 -8.66 -13.66
N VAL A 166 -3.93 -9.09 -12.73
CA VAL A 166 -3.54 -9.62 -11.41
C VAL A 166 -2.49 -10.72 -11.51
N ASP A 167 -2.74 -11.74 -12.33
CA ASP A 167 -1.81 -12.88 -12.49
C ASP A 167 -0.45 -12.46 -13.06
N ALA A 168 -0.46 -11.56 -14.05
CA ALA A 168 0.76 -11.08 -14.69
C ALA A 168 1.61 -10.25 -13.72
N VAL A 169 1.00 -9.28 -13.04
CA VAL A 169 1.71 -8.43 -12.06
C VAL A 169 2.21 -9.27 -10.88
N SER A 170 1.40 -10.22 -10.40
CA SER A 170 1.82 -11.14 -9.32
C SER A 170 3.01 -12.01 -9.72
N ALA A 171 3.02 -12.53 -10.96
CA ALA A 171 4.14 -13.32 -11.49
C ALA A 171 5.41 -12.47 -11.60
N ASP A 172 5.29 -11.23 -12.09
CA ASP A 172 6.43 -10.31 -12.20
C ASP A 172 7.01 -9.96 -10.82
N LEU A 173 6.16 -9.67 -9.82
CA LEU A 173 6.59 -9.45 -8.43
C LEU A 173 7.30 -10.67 -7.85
N ALA A 174 6.78 -11.88 -8.10
CA ALA A 174 7.39 -13.11 -7.64
C ALA A 174 8.76 -13.36 -8.29
N SER A 175 8.93 -13.00 -9.57
CA SER A 175 10.21 -13.17 -10.28
C SER A 175 11.33 -12.28 -9.73
N ALA A 176 10.99 -11.15 -9.09
CA ALA A 176 11.94 -10.26 -8.45
C ALA A 176 12.36 -10.75 -7.05
N SER A 177 11.58 -11.66 -6.44
CA SER A 177 11.94 -12.28 -5.16
C SER A 177 13.14 -13.19 -5.39
N PRO A 178 14.30 -12.96 -4.76
CA PRO A 178 15.40 -13.92 -4.85
C PRO A 178 14.90 -15.27 -4.33
N ASP A 179 15.22 -16.34 -5.05
CA ASP A 179 14.88 -17.73 -4.70
C ASP A 179 14.99 -17.90 -3.17
N GLN A 180 13.90 -18.36 -2.53
CA GLN A 180 13.95 -18.83 -1.15
C GLN A 180 14.78 -20.12 -1.12
N GLY A 181 16.10 -19.97 -1.12
CA GLY A 181 17.09 -21.04 -0.92
C GLY A 181 17.32 -21.34 0.56
#